data_AF-A0A381QVK4-F1
#
_entry.id   AF-A0A381QVK4-F1
#
_cell.length_a   1.000
_cell.length_b   1.000
_cell.length_c   1.000
_cell.angle_alpha   90.00
_cell.angle_beta   90.00
_cell.angle_gamma   90.00
#
_symmetry.space_group_name_H-M   'P 1'
#
loop_
_entity.id
_entity.type
_entity.pdbx_description
1 polymer ?
#
loop_
_entity_poly.entity_id
_entity_poly.type
_entity_poly.pdbx_seq_one_letter_code
_entity_poly.pdbx_strand_id
1 'polypeptide(L)'
;DHTKMLLTSFNLNGNINWNTTYKINNLNTFDKVVYFNNLIHKEKILSFYVSKGYFNYGLINKINNRFSFKSIPLILKYKNDIIKETENNPEGTSLWYSNNYYTYGVQKIKNTLNNKVKVNRRVFFISNFEIIK
;
A
#
# COMPACT_ATOMS: atom_id res chain seq x y z
N ASP A 1 14.39 4.13 13.67
CA ASP A 1 14.53 3.22 12.52
C ASP A 1 13.53 3.56 11.42
N HIS A 2 13.96 3.44 10.17
CA HIS A 2 13.13 3.74 9.00
C HIS A 2 12.99 2.48 8.14
N THR A 3 11.76 2.16 7.75
CA THR A 3 11.51 1.09 6.78
C THR A 3 12.14 1.45 5.44
N LYS A 4 12.87 0.50 4.84
CA LYS A 4 13.53 0.65 3.54
C LYS A 4 13.03 -0.41 2.59
N MET A 5 12.85 -0.04 1.34
CA MET A 5 12.61 -0.97 0.24
C MET A 5 13.90 -1.13 -0.55
N LEU A 6 14.41 -2.37 -0.60
CA LEU A 6 15.54 -2.76 -1.44
C LEU A 6 14.99 -3.51 -2.65
N LEU A 7 15.35 -3.05 -3.85
CA LEU A 7 15.08 -3.78 -5.09
C LEU A 7 16.42 -4.13 -5.72
N THR A 8 16.54 -5.36 -6.19
CA THR A 8 17.77 -5.87 -6.82
C THR A 8 17.38 -6.81 -7.94
N SER A 9 17.99 -6.63 -9.11
CA SER A 9 17.88 -7.57 -10.22
C SER A 9 19.23 -8.25 -10.48
N PHE A 10 19.12 -9.50 -10.91
CA PHE A 10 20.25 -10.37 -11.23
C PHE A 10 20.20 -10.70 -12.72
N ASN A 11 21.38 -10.87 -13.33
CA ASN A 11 21.48 -11.50 -14.65
C ASN A 11 21.40 -13.04 -14.52
N LEU A 12 21.41 -13.74 -15.66
CA LEU A 12 21.29 -15.20 -15.69
C LEU A 12 22.44 -15.94 -14.96
N ASN A 13 23.59 -15.27 -14.78
CA ASN A 13 24.74 -15.82 -14.07
C ASN A 13 24.68 -15.56 -12.55
N GLY A 14 23.60 -14.94 -12.06
CA GLY A 14 23.46 -14.57 -10.65
C GLY A 14 24.19 -13.29 -10.24
N ASN A 15 24.76 -12.54 -11.18
CA ASN A 15 25.42 -11.27 -10.87
C ASN A 15 24.37 -10.15 -10.79
N ILE A 16 24.53 -9.24 -9.82
CA ILE A 16 23.71 -8.04 -9.72
C ILE A 16 23.95 -7.17 -10.95
N ASN A 17 22.89 -6.82 -11.67
CA ASN A 17 22.96 -5.89 -12.81
C ASN A 17 22.28 -4.54 -12.55
N TRP A 18 21.47 -4.43 -11.49
CA TRP A 18 20.86 -3.18 -11.04
C TRP A 18 20.33 -3.35 -9.61
N ASN A 19 20.48 -2.31 -8.80
CA ASN A 19 19.89 -2.23 -7.46
C ASN A 19 19.48 -0.79 -7.12
N THR A 20 18.57 -0.65 -6.17
CA THR A 20 18.17 0.64 -5.63
C THR A 20 17.58 0.47 -4.23
N THR A 21 17.65 1.53 -3.42
CA THR A 21 17.06 1.56 -2.08
C THR A 21 16.25 2.83 -1.90
N TYR A 22 15.02 2.69 -1.42
CA TYR A 22 14.14 3.81 -1.12
C TYR A 22 13.73 3.81 0.36
N LYS A 23 13.75 5.00 0.96
CA LYS A 23 13.27 5.23 2.32
C LYS A 23 11.74 5.35 2.31
N ILE A 24 11.07 4.64 3.21
CA ILE A 24 9.62 4.68 3.38
C ILE A 24 9.34 5.36 4.71
N ASN A 25 8.89 6.62 4.67
CA ASN A 25 8.77 7.45 5.86
C ASN A 25 7.55 7.10 6.73
N ASN A 26 6.48 6.54 6.15
CA ASN A 26 5.17 6.42 6.81
C ASN A 26 4.74 4.97 7.08
N LEU A 27 5.68 4.02 7.16
CA LEU A 27 5.40 2.62 7.40
C LEU A 27 6.11 2.15 8.69
N ASN A 28 5.35 2.10 9.79
CA ASN A 28 5.80 1.53 11.06
C ASN A 28 5.26 0.11 11.15
N THR A 29 6.15 -0.87 11.19
CA THR A 29 5.81 -2.29 11.16
C THR A 29 6.39 -2.95 12.40
N PHE A 30 5.63 -3.84 13.03
CA PHE A 30 6.08 -4.60 14.21
C PHE A 30 6.84 -5.86 13.79
N ASP A 31 6.50 -6.43 12.63
CA ASP A 31 7.05 -7.69 12.15
C ASP A 31 7.96 -7.49 10.93
N LYS A 32 9.01 -8.31 10.83
CA LYS A 32 9.91 -8.35 9.67
C LYS A 32 9.29 -9.19 8.54
N VAL A 33 8.20 -8.71 7.95
CA VAL A 33 7.56 -9.37 6.80
C VAL A 33 7.55 -8.46 5.56
N VAL A 34 7.33 -9.06 4.39
CA VAL A 34 7.26 -8.34 3.12
C VAL A 34 5.87 -7.72 2.98
N TYR A 35 5.81 -6.39 2.99
CA TYR A 35 4.57 -5.64 2.93
C TYR A 35 4.23 -5.06 1.55
N PHE A 36 5.16 -5.15 0.61
CA PHE A 36 5.04 -4.55 -0.72
C PHE A 36 4.63 -5.60 -1.74
N ASN A 37 3.63 -5.25 -2.56
CA ASN A 37 3.36 -5.93 -3.82
C ASN A 37 4.14 -5.21 -4.92
N ASN A 38 4.70 -5.97 -5.86
CA ASN A 38 5.50 -5.43 -6.97
C ASN A 38 4.96 -5.94 -8.30
N LEU A 39 4.69 -5.01 -9.23
CA LEU A 39 4.36 -5.29 -10.62
C LEU A 39 5.45 -4.73 -11.51
N ILE A 40 6.01 -5.58 -12.37
CA ILE A 40 7.12 -5.23 -13.25
C ILE A 40 6.60 -5.23 -14.70
N HIS A 41 6.85 -4.12 -15.41
CA HIS A 41 6.59 -4.02 -16.84
C HIS A 41 7.76 -3.31 -17.53
N LYS A 42 8.59 -4.09 -18.25
CA LYS A 42 9.85 -3.61 -18.87
C LYS A 42 10.73 -2.95 -17.78
N GLU A 43 11.16 -1.72 -18.01
CA GLU A 43 11.99 -0.93 -17.07
C GLU A 43 11.18 -0.20 -15.99
N LYS A 44 9.85 -0.43 -15.91
CA LYS A 44 8.98 0.20 -14.90
C LYS A 44 8.60 -0.82 -13.83
N ILE A 45 8.68 -0.40 -12.57
CA ILE A 45 8.22 -1.17 -11.41
C ILE A 45 7.19 -0.33 -10.67
N LEU A 46 6.01 -0.91 -10.44
CA LEU A 46 5.00 -0.38 -9.53
C LEU A 46 5.11 -1.18 -8.22
N SER A 47 5.52 -0.51 -7.16
CA SER A 47 5.59 -1.08 -5.81
C SER A 47 4.49 -0.45 -4.96
N PHE A 48 3.68 -1.23 -4.26
CA PHE A 48 2.56 -0.69 -3.49
C PHE A 48 2.21 -1.49 -2.25
N TYR A 49 1.51 -0.83 -1.33
CA TYR A 49 0.93 -1.40 -0.11
C TYR A 49 -0.29 -0.58 0.30
N VAL A 50 -1.11 -1.11 1.22
CA VAL A 50 -2.20 -0.34 1.85
C VAL A 50 -1.82 -0.09 3.30
N SER A 51 -1.85 1.17 3.72
CA SER A 51 -1.54 1.55 5.11
C SER A 51 -2.44 2.70 5.54
N LYS A 52 -3.05 2.57 6.72
CA LYS A 52 -3.85 3.61 7.38
C LYS A 52 -5.01 4.10 6.51
N GLY A 53 -5.61 3.21 5.74
CA GLY A 53 -6.69 3.56 4.81
C GLY A 53 -6.26 4.27 3.53
N TYR A 54 -4.97 4.21 3.18
CA TYR A 54 -4.45 4.74 1.91
C TYR A 54 -3.82 3.62 1.09
N PHE A 55 -4.16 3.59 -0.20
CA PHE A 55 -3.37 2.88 -1.21
C PHE A 55 -2.12 3.71 -1.50
N ASN A 56 -0.98 3.15 -1.14
CA ASN A 56 0.33 3.78 -1.15
C ASN A 56 1.16 3.13 -2.25
N TYR A 57 1.60 3.88 -3.25
CA TYR A 57 2.34 3.31 -4.38
C TYR A 57 3.51 4.17 -4.83
N GLY A 58 4.54 3.49 -5.31
CA GLY A 58 5.72 4.06 -5.90
C GLY A 58 5.91 3.57 -7.33
N LEU A 59 6.14 4.51 -8.25
CA LEU A 59 6.55 4.21 -9.62
C LEU A 59 8.06 4.39 -9.74
N ILE A 60 8.73 3.34 -10.19
CA ILE A 60 10.19 3.28 -10.33
C ILE A 60 10.51 3.05 -11.80
N ASN A 61 11.41 3.84 -12.33
CA ASN A 61 11.99 3.61 -13.65
C ASN A 61 13.46 3.22 -13.49
N LYS A 62 13.82 2.00 -13.88
CA LYS A 62 15.16 1.42 -13.73
C LYS A 62 16.24 2.21 -14.48
N ILE A 63 15.88 2.90 -15.57
CA ILE A 63 16.83 3.66 -16.40
C ILE A 63 17.35 4.90 -15.67
N ASN A 64 16.48 5.61 -14.95
CA ASN A 64 16.82 6.89 -14.33
C ASN A 64 16.72 6.88 -12.80
N ASN A 65 16.42 5.72 -12.20
CA ASN A 65 16.23 5.50 -10.76
C ASN A 65 15.27 6.48 -10.07
N ARG A 66 14.37 7.13 -10.83
CA ARG A 66 13.39 8.05 -10.27
C ARG A 66 12.32 7.25 -9.54
N PHE A 67 12.05 7.68 -8.31
CA PHE A 67 10.99 7.16 -7.47
C PHE A 67 10.11 8.30 -7.00
N SER A 68 8.81 8.16 -7.21
CA SER A 68 7.82 9.06 -6.66
C SER A 68 6.78 8.23 -5.94
N PHE A 69 6.48 8.62 -4.70
CA PHE A 69 5.47 7.96 -3.89
C PHE A 69 4.19 8.78 -3.92
N LYS A 70 3.07 8.12 -4.15
CA LYS A 70 1.74 8.72 -4.17
C LYS A 70 0.81 7.90 -3.29
N SER A 71 -0.17 8.57 -2.72
CA SER A 71 -1.15 7.97 -1.83
C SER A 71 -2.56 8.35 -2.30
N ILE A 72 -3.45 7.37 -2.35
CA ILE A 72 -4.87 7.54 -2.70
C ILE A 72 -5.70 7.00 -1.53
N PRO A 73 -6.65 7.76 -0.98
CA PRO A 73 -7.49 7.26 0.10
C PRO A 73 -8.38 6.11 -0.40
N LEU A 74 -8.60 5.11 0.45
CA LEU A 74 -9.60 4.08 0.20
C LEU A 74 -11.00 4.71 0.21
N ILE A 75 -11.84 4.25 -0.72
CA ILE A 75 -13.23 4.71 -0.81
C ILE A 75 -14.02 4.06 0.33
N LEU A 76 -14.63 4.88 1.17
CA LEU A 76 -15.51 4.43 2.24
C LEU A 76 -16.95 4.28 1.74
N LYS A 77 -17.70 3.37 2.36
CA LYS A 77 -19.10 3.09 2.00
C LYS A 77 -20.00 4.32 2.11
N TYR A 78 -19.77 5.17 3.12
CA TYR A 78 -20.56 6.38 3.34
C TYR A 78 -19.69 7.63 3.20
N LYS A 79 -20.16 8.63 2.45
CA LYS A 79 -19.43 9.87 2.13
C LYS A 79 -18.93 10.64 3.37
N ASN A 80 -19.66 10.54 4.47
CA ASN A 80 -19.38 11.25 5.72
C ASN A 80 -18.62 10.39 6.74
N ASP A 81 -18.18 9.20 6.34
CA ASP A 81 -17.28 8.42 7.16
C ASP A 81 -15.85 8.94 7.06
N ILE A 82 -15.15 8.92 8.18
CA ILE A 82 -13.71 9.18 8.26
C ILE A 82 -13.03 8.07 9.04
N ILE A 83 -11.88 7.62 8.55
CA ILE A 83 -11.03 6.68 9.29
C ILE A 83 -10.34 7.46 10.42
N LYS A 84 -10.47 6.96 11.64
CA LYS A 84 -9.78 7.51 12.82
C LYS A 84 -8.51 6.74 13.15
N GLU A 85 -8.57 5.43 13.01
CA GLU A 85 -7.48 4.54 13.39
C GLU A 85 -7.59 3.24 12.58
N THR A 86 -6.46 2.60 12.33
CA THR A 86 -6.39 1.27 11.73
C THR A 86 -5.64 0.36 12.69
N GLU A 87 -6.16 -0.84 12.92
CA GLU A 87 -5.53 -1.81 13.84
C GLU A 87 -4.43 -2.61 13.15
N ASN A 88 -4.51 -2.73 11.83
CA ASN A 88 -3.45 -3.28 10.98
C ASN A 88 -2.63 -2.12 10.41
N ASN A 89 -1.30 -2.27 10.44
CA ASN A 89 -0.38 -1.34 9.81
C ASN A 89 0.87 -2.07 9.30
N PRO A 90 1.00 -2.29 7.98
CA PRO A 90 0.01 -2.02 6.93
C PRO A 90 -1.21 -2.95 6.98
N GLU A 91 -2.27 -2.62 6.26
CA GLU A 91 -3.37 -3.53 6.00
C GLU A 91 -2.95 -4.68 5.07
N GLY A 92 -3.63 -5.82 5.21
CA GLY A 92 -3.38 -6.98 4.35
C GLY A 92 -3.72 -6.62 2.91
N THR A 93 -2.84 -6.97 1.97
CA THR A 93 -3.08 -6.76 0.53
C THR A 93 -2.51 -7.95 -0.23
N SER A 94 -3.34 -8.60 -1.02
CA SER A 94 -2.96 -9.83 -1.72
C SER A 94 -3.51 -9.85 -3.14
N LEU A 95 -2.78 -10.53 -4.03
CA LEU A 95 -3.22 -10.79 -5.38
C LEU A 95 -4.45 -11.70 -5.34
N TRP A 96 -5.47 -11.36 -6.13
CA TRP A 96 -6.64 -12.21 -6.33
C TRP A 96 -6.52 -13.01 -7.64
N TYR A 97 -6.49 -12.29 -8.78
CA TYR A 97 -6.33 -12.85 -10.12
C TYR A 97 -5.83 -11.78 -11.10
N SER A 98 -4.97 -12.14 -12.05
CA SER A 98 -4.43 -11.21 -13.06
C SER A 98 -3.81 -9.94 -12.42
N ASN A 99 -4.37 -8.74 -12.66
CA ASN A 99 -3.97 -7.49 -12.01
C ASN A 99 -4.98 -7.02 -10.94
N ASN A 100 -5.86 -7.89 -10.46
CA ASN A 100 -6.84 -7.61 -9.41
C ASN A 100 -6.28 -8.01 -8.05
N TYR A 101 -6.42 -7.10 -7.09
CA TYR A 101 -5.98 -7.26 -5.72
C TYR A 101 -7.16 -7.06 -4.78
N TYR A 102 -7.08 -7.66 -3.60
CA TYR A 102 -7.94 -7.32 -2.49
C TYR A 102 -7.10 -6.87 -1.32
N THR A 103 -7.62 -5.89 -0.59
CA THR A 103 -7.07 -5.41 0.67
C THR A 103 -8.11 -5.55 1.77
N TYR A 104 -7.65 -5.86 2.97
CA TYR A 104 -8.49 -6.11 4.13
C TYR A 104 -7.81 -5.68 5.42
N GLY A 105 -8.62 -5.38 6.42
CA GLY A 105 -8.13 -5.00 7.73
C GLY A 105 -9.26 -4.54 8.64
N VAL A 106 -8.88 -4.04 9.81
CA VAL A 106 -9.82 -3.47 10.78
C VAL A 106 -9.58 -1.98 10.95
N GLN A 107 -10.66 -1.20 10.82
CA GLN A 107 -10.64 0.26 10.93
C GLN A 107 -11.66 0.75 11.97
N LYS A 108 -11.28 1.77 12.73
CA LYS A 108 -12.20 2.57 13.53
C LYS A 108 -12.67 3.75 12.70
N ILE A 109 -13.95 3.78 12.38
CA ILE A 109 -14.59 4.76 11.50
C ILE A 109 -15.56 5.62 12.31
N LYS A 110 -15.57 6.92 12.05
CA LYS A 110 -16.54 7.88 12.61
C LYS A 110 -17.38 8.47 11.49
N ASN A 111 -18.70 8.53 11.66
CA ASN A 111 -19.56 9.29 10.76
C ASN A 111 -19.69 10.76 11.22
N THR A 112 -19.65 11.71 10.29
CA THR A 112 -19.67 13.16 10.57
C THR A 112 -21.02 13.84 10.35
N LEU A 113 -22.08 13.13 9.90
CA LEU A 113 -23.40 13.71 9.62
C LEU A 113 -24.05 14.37 10.84
N ASN A 114 -23.77 13.88 12.04
CA ASN A 114 -24.35 14.43 13.25
C ASN A 114 -23.31 14.47 14.37
N ASN A 115 -22.60 15.59 14.52
CA ASN A 115 -21.55 15.76 15.53
C ASN A 115 -22.03 15.51 16.98
N LYS A 116 -23.35 15.52 17.22
CA LYS A 116 -23.98 15.23 18.52
C LYS A 116 -24.11 13.74 18.83
N VAL A 117 -24.14 12.87 17.82
CA VAL A 117 -24.23 11.41 17.99
C VAL A 117 -22.89 10.81 17.60
N LYS A 118 -22.11 10.32 18.58
CA LYS A 118 -20.84 9.63 18.32
C LYS A 118 -21.10 8.26 17.68
N VAL A 119 -21.36 8.23 16.37
CA VAL A 119 -21.44 6.98 15.62
C VAL A 119 -20.02 6.52 15.26
N ASN A 120 -19.31 6.01 16.27
CA ASN A 120 -18.01 5.36 16.11
C ASN A 120 -18.24 3.86 15.90
N ARG A 121 -17.62 3.27 14.88
CA ARG A 121 -17.75 1.86 14.54
C ARG A 121 -16.37 1.25 14.34
N ARG A 122 -16.20 0.02 14.81
CA ARG A 122 -15.07 -0.84 14.44
C ARG A 122 -15.55 -1.74 13.30
N VAL A 123 -14.89 -1.67 12.15
CA VAL A 123 -15.32 -2.34 10.92
C VAL A 123 -14.16 -3.19 10.41
N PHE A 124 -14.43 -4.48 10.21
CA PHE A 124 -13.61 -5.31 9.34
C PHE A 124 -14.03 -5.03 7.90
N PHE A 125 -13.08 -4.66 7.04
CA PHE A 125 -13.35 -4.35 5.65
C PHE A 125 -12.59 -5.29 4.73
N ILE A 126 -13.17 -5.50 3.55
CA ILE A 126 -12.50 -6.07 2.37
C ILE A 126 -12.85 -5.15 1.21
N SER A 127 -11.85 -4.73 0.44
CA SER A 127 -12.01 -3.93 -0.78
C SER A 127 -11.14 -4.51 -1.88
N ASN A 128 -11.66 -4.59 -3.10
CA ASN A 128 -10.88 -4.97 -4.27
C ASN A 128 -10.49 -3.74 -5.10
N PHE A 129 -9.41 -3.86 -5.87
CA PHE A 129 -9.00 -2.87 -6.85
C PHE A 129 -8.24 -3.54 -8.00
N GLU A 130 -8.35 -2.96 -9.19
CA GLU A 130 -7.63 -3.39 -10.39
C GLU A 130 -6.50 -2.42 -10.72
N ILE A 131 -5.34 -2.95 -11.10
CA ILE A 131 -4.25 -2.16 -11.68
C ILE A 131 -4.31 -2.27 -13.20
N ILE A 132 -4.72 -1.19 -13.84
CA ILE A 132 -4.79 -1.07 -15.31
C ILE A 132 -3.39 -0.76 -15.85
N LYS A 133 -2.94 -1.51 -16.85
CA LYS A 133 -1.61 -1.41 -17.48
C LYS A 133 -1.54 -0.32 -18.53
#